data_AF-A0A2W7G880-F1
#
_entry.id   AF-A0A2W7G880-F1
#
_cell.length_a   1.000
_cell.length_b   1.000
_cell.length_c   1.000
_cell.angle_alpha   90.00
_cell.angle_beta   90.00
_cell.angle_gamma   90.00
#
_symmetry.space_group_name_H-M   'P 1'
#
loop_
_entity.id
_entity.type
_entity.pdbx_description
1 polymer ?
#
loop_
_entity_poly.entity_id
_entity_poly.type
_entity_poly.pdbx_seq_one_letter_code
_entity_poly.pdbx_strand_id
1 'polypeptide(L)'
;MYRLTFRISAFSSANSKISPNLRLGLIISIFVALSIAIIVLILSFIYKKRAIKKFISPIEENEIAKLKERNPNFGIVLDGIKKFYTDLSDDFFTCFVINTIYLNNYQNIYLEDSNNYLGLSISNLTKKNVHWNGKEDLSLNKKIKESFPEIDFLLLKKIDKLNFVADLVILLDTKTDLNDNIARSVNYLSSNGILIIENNQNYKAKFIKQVAMSFNLRYETLKFKNKNVILLAKNNIKEILEEKESETHGR
;
A
#
# COMPACT_ATOMS: atom_id res chain seq x y z
N MET A 1 14.49 3.67 -41.55
CA MET A 1 13.29 4.50 -41.84
C MET A 1 12.15 3.56 -42.27
N TYR A 2 11.47 2.93 -41.31
CA TYR A 2 10.43 1.94 -41.62
C TYR A 2 9.11 2.67 -41.92
N ARG A 3 8.73 2.73 -43.20
CA ARG A 3 7.38 3.14 -43.61
C ARG A 3 6.41 2.02 -43.23
N LEU A 4 5.60 2.24 -42.20
CA LEU A 4 4.39 1.46 -41.98
C LEU A 4 3.43 1.75 -43.14
N THR A 5 3.44 0.90 -44.16
CA THR A 5 2.35 0.83 -45.14
C THR A 5 1.17 0.13 -44.46
N PHE A 6 0.29 0.93 -43.86
CA PHE A 6 -1.02 0.48 -43.40
C PHE A 6 -1.87 0.17 -44.64
N ARG A 7 -1.75 -1.04 -45.19
CA ARG A 7 -2.67 -1.52 -46.23
C ARG A 7 -4.02 -1.79 -45.57
N ILE A 8 -4.92 -0.83 -45.69
CA ILE A 8 -6.33 -1.00 -45.33
C ILE A 8 -6.92 -2.02 -46.32
N SER A 9 -6.92 -3.30 -45.92
CA SER A 9 -7.64 -4.39 -46.60
C SER A 9 -9.15 -4.15 -46.71
N ALA A 10 -9.67 -3.11 -46.04
CA ALA A 10 -11.05 -2.67 -46.18
C ALA A 10 -11.37 -1.98 -47.53
N PHE A 11 -10.40 -1.84 -48.45
CA PHE A 11 -10.63 -1.30 -49.80
C PHE A 11 -10.32 -2.26 -50.95
N SER A 12 -9.91 -3.52 -50.70
CA SER A 12 -9.75 -4.48 -51.81
C SER A 12 -11.11 -4.90 -52.36
N SER A 13 -11.32 -4.66 -53.65
CA SER A 13 -12.50 -5.01 -54.44
C SER A 13 -12.48 -6.45 -54.95
N ALA A 14 -11.45 -7.23 -54.64
CA ALA A 14 -11.37 -8.64 -55.01
C ALA A 14 -12.07 -9.50 -53.94
N ASN A 15 -13.30 -9.94 -54.27
CA ASN A 15 -14.13 -10.95 -53.56
C ASN A 15 -14.98 -10.51 -52.35
N SER A 16 -15.62 -9.34 -52.42
CA SER A 16 -16.69 -8.94 -51.47
C SER A 16 -18.07 -9.33 -52.01
N LYS A 17 -18.83 -10.16 -51.28
CA LYS A 17 -20.28 -10.44 -51.54
C LYS A 17 -21.20 -9.26 -51.18
N ILE A 18 -20.64 -8.19 -50.64
CA ILE A 18 -21.37 -7.03 -50.12
C ILE A 18 -21.24 -5.87 -51.12
N SER A 19 -22.36 -5.20 -51.42
CA SER A 19 -22.38 -4.09 -52.37
C SER A 19 -21.49 -2.93 -51.88
N PRO A 20 -20.81 -2.19 -52.79
CA PRO A 20 -19.92 -1.10 -52.42
C PRO A 20 -20.56 -0.03 -51.53
N ASN A 21 -21.83 0.29 -51.79
CA ASN A 21 -22.59 1.26 -51.00
C ASN A 21 -22.88 0.76 -49.57
N LEU A 22 -23.16 -0.54 -49.41
CA LEU A 22 -23.38 -1.14 -48.08
C LEU A 22 -22.07 -1.19 -47.28
N ARG A 23 -20.93 -1.47 -47.94
CA ARG A 23 -19.60 -1.44 -47.33
C ARG A 23 -19.22 -0.04 -46.85
N LEU A 24 -19.50 0.98 -47.66
CA LEU A 24 -19.25 2.37 -47.33
C LEU A 24 -20.14 2.84 -46.15
N GLY A 25 -21.41 2.45 -46.16
CA GLY A 25 -22.33 2.69 -45.04
C GLY A 25 -21.89 2.02 -43.72
N LEU A 26 -21.39 0.78 -43.78
CA LEU A 26 -20.83 0.05 -42.64
C LEU A 26 -19.56 0.73 -42.08
N ILE A 27 -18.68 1.23 -42.94
CA ILE A 27 -17.46 1.93 -42.49
C ILE A 27 -17.83 3.23 -41.78
N ILE A 28 -18.78 4.00 -42.32
CA ILE A 28 -19.25 5.24 -41.70
C ILE A 28 -19.91 4.94 -40.35
N SER A 29 -20.75 3.91 -40.26
CA SER A 29 -21.42 3.56 -39.00
C SER A 29 -20.43 3.11 -37.91
N ILE A 30 -19.41 2.33 -38.26
CA ILE A 30 -18.32 1.97 -37.35
C ILE A 30 -17.58 3.21 -36.87
N PHE A 31 -17.27 4.15 -37.77
CA PHE A 31 -16.55 5.36 -37.41
C PHE A 31 -17.36 6.25 -36.46
N VAL A 32 -18.66 6.40 -36.70
CA VAL A 32 -19.58 7.14 -35.83
C VAL A 32 -19.67 6.47 -34.46
N ALA A 33 -19.86 5.15 -34.40
CA ALA A 33 -19.94 4.41 -33.14
C ALA A 33 -18.63 4.50 -32.33
N LEU A 34 -17.48 4.38 -33.00
CA LEU A 34 -16.17 4.51 -32.36
C LEU A 34 -15.95 5.93 -31.80
N SER A 35 -16.37 6.96 -32.57
CA SER A 35 -16.27 8.35 -32.14
C SER A 35 -17.11 8.61 -30.88
N ILE A 36 -18.33 8.09 -30.83
CA ILE A 36 -19.20 8.18 -29.65
C ILE A 36 -18.54 7.46 -28.45
N ALA A 37 -18.01 6.25 -28.65
CA ALA A 37 -17.34 5.50 -27.58
C ALA A 37 -16.13 6.25 -27.01
N ILE A 38 -15.32 6.88 -27.87
CA ILE A 38 -14.17 7.71 -27.45
C ILE A 38 -14.65 8.92 -26.65
N ILE A 39 -15.70 9.62 -27.11
CA ILE A 39 -16.25 10.79 -26.41
C ILE A 39 -16.76 10.39 -25.02
N VAL A 40 -17.53 9.30 -24.91
CA VAL A 40 -18.05 8.79 -23.62
C VAL A 40 -16.91 8.43 -22.68
N LEU A 41 -15.84 7.81 -23.20
CA LEU A 41 -14.67 7.45 -22.40
C LEU A 41 -13.94 8.70 -21.87
N ILE A 42 -13.72 9.72 -22.72
CA ILE A 42 -13.12 11.00 -22.31
C ILE A 42 -13.98 11.70 -21.25
N LEU A 43 -15.30 11.78 -21.47
CA LEU A 43 -16.24 12.38 -20.51
C LEU A 43 -16.23 11.63 -19.17
N SER A 44 -16.16 10.30 -19.20
CA SER A 44 -16.07 9.45 -18.00
C SER A 44 -14.80 9.74 -17.20
N PHE A 45 -13.65 9.90 -17.86
CA PHE A 45 -12.39 10.28 -17.21
C PHE A 45 -12.45 11.67 -16.59
N ILE A 46 -13.02 12.66 -17.30
CA ILE A 46 -13.18 14.03 -16.80
C ILE A 46 -14.11 14.06 -15.58
N TYR A 47 -15.25 13.36 -15.68
CA TYR A 47 -16.22 13.27 -14.59
C TYR A 47 -15.61 12.60 -13.36
N LYS A 48 -14.94 11.45 -13.52
CA LYS A 48 -14.21 10.77 -12.45
C LYS A 48 -13.21 11.71 -11.76
N LYS A 49 -12.43 12.46 -12.54
CA LYS A 49 -11.42 13.41 -12.00
C LYS A 49 -12.07 14.56 -11.23
N ARG A 50 -13.20 15.09 -11.70
CA ARG A 50 -13.95 16.16 -11.00
C ARG A 50 -14.66 15.64 -9.75
N ALA A 51 -15.26 14.46 -9.82
CA ALA A 51 -15.92 13.83 -8.68
C ALA A 51 -14.92 13.58 -7.55
N ILE A 52 -13.77 12.95 -7.82
CA ILE A 52 -12.74 12.69 -6.81
C ILE A 52 -12.29 13.99 -6.10
N LYS A 53 -12.11 15.09 -6.85
CA LYS A 53 -11.75 16.39 -6.26
C LYS A 53 -12.86 17.00 -5.40
N LYS A 54 -14.13 16.76 -5.74
CA LYS A 54 -15.29 17.28 -5.00
C LYS A 54 -15.61 16.45 -3.75
N PHE A 55 -15.13 15.20 -3.70
CA PHE A 55 -15.32 14.27 -2.59
C PHE A 55 -14.14 14.20 -1.62
N ILE A 56 -13.09 15.04 -1.78
CA ILE A 56 -12.21 15.32 -0.64
C ILE A 56 -13.07 16.07 0.36
N SER A 57 -13.62 15.32 1.31
CA SER A 57 -14.48 15.86 2.35
C SER A 57 -13.68 16.86 3.18
N PRO A 58 -14.28 17.95 3.69
CA PRO A 58 -13.65 18.80 4.71
C PRO A 58 -13.07 17.99 5.89
N ILE A 59 -13.61 16.79 6.13
CA ILE A 59 -13.10 15.83 7.11
C ILE A 59 -11.73 15.29 6.70
N GLU A 60 -11.53 14.90 5.44
CA GLU A 60 -10.23 14.42 4.94
C GLU A 60 -9.18 15.54 4.96
N GLU A 61 -9.55 16.77 4.62
CA GLU A 61 -8.63 17.91 4.70
C GLU A 61 -8.19 18.18 6.15
N ASN A 62 -9.11 18.08 7.11
CA ASN A 62 -8.79 18.19 8.53
C ASN A 62 -7.89 17.05 9.02
N GLU A 63 -8.12 15.81 8.61
CA GLU A 63 -7.26 14.68 8.98
C GLU A 63 -5.86 14.82 8.36
N ILE A 64 -5.76 15.29 7.11
CA ILE A 64 -4.47 15.63 6.48
C ILE A 64 -3.77 16.77 7.23
N ALA A 65 -4.51 17.79 7.68
CA ALA A 65 -3.94 18.89 8.45
C ALA A 65 -3.38 18.41 9.80
N LYS A 66 -4.15 17.61 10.56
CA LYS A 66 -3.68 16.97 11.81
C LYS A 66 -2.44 16.09 11.57
N LEU A 67 -2.43 15.36 10.46
CA LEU A 67 -1.29 14.54 10.04
C LEU A 67 -0.04 15.38 9.80
N LYS A 68 -0.17 16.49 9.09
CA LYS A 68 0.93 17.42 8.82
C LYS A 68 1.46 18.10 10.08
N GLU A 69 0.59 18.34 11.06
CA GLU A 69 1.00 18.89 12.36
C GLU A 69 1.82 17.89 13.19
N ARG A 70 1.43 16.61 13.17
CA ARG A 70 2.09 15.55 13.97
C ARG A 70 3.30 14.91 13.30
N ASN A 71 3.29 14.77 11.98
CA ASN A 71 4.36 14.15 11.20
C ASN A 71 5.18 15.23 10.46
N PRO A 72 6.38 15.60 10.96
CA PRO A 72 7.26 16.53 10.27
C PRO A 72 7.76 16.00 8.91
N ASN A 73 7.65 14.69 8.69
CA ASN A 73 8.05 13.98 7.47
C ASN A 73 6.85 13.55 6.61
N PHE A 74 5.72 14.26 6.69
CA PHE A 74 4.52 13.91 5.93
C PHE A 74 4.79 13.89 4.41
N GLY A 75 4.59 12.73 3.78
CA GLY A 75 4.80 12.53 2.34
C GLY A 75 6.27 12.41 1.92
N ILE A 76 7.20 12.31 2.87
CA ILE A 76 8.63 12.13 2.60
C ILE A 76 8.98 10.65 2.62
N VAL A 77 9.83 10.24 1.68
CA VAL A 77 10.45 8.91 1.61
C VAL A 77 11.96 9.06 1.38
N LEU A 78 12.74 8.04 1.73
CA LEU A 78 14.19 8.04 1.52
C LEU A 78 14.54 7.74 0.05
N ASP A 79 14.17 8.64 -0.86
CA ASP A 79 14.33 8.44 -2.31
C ASP A 79 15.79 8.22 -2.74
N GLY A 80 16.73 8.92 -2.08
CA GLY A 80 18.15 8.86 -2.41
C GLY A 80 18.80 7.47 -2.29
N ILE A 81 18.29 6.61 -1.39
CA ILE A 81 18.84 5.26 -1.19
C ILE A 81 18.17 4.19 -2.06
N LYS A 82 17.02 4.49 -2.70
CA LYS A 82 16.29 3.51 -3.50
C LYS A 82 17.14 2.89 -4.61
N LYS A 83 18.08 3.66 -5.18
CA LYS A 83 19.03 3.21 -6.22
C LYS A 83 19.89 2.01 -5.83
N PHE A 84 20.02 1.70 -4.53
CA PHE A 84 20.78 0.55 -4.05
C PHE A 84 19.95 -0.74 -3.96
N TYR A 85 18.63 -0.65 -4.10
CA TYR A 85 17.71 -1.77 -3.93
C TYR A 85 17.10 -2.18 -5.28
N THR A 86 16.97 -3.49 -5.49
CA THR A 86 16.26 -4.04 -6.66
C THR A 86 14.77 -4.15 -6.42
N ASP A 87 14.39 -4.64 -5.24
CA ASP A 87 13.01 -4.79 -4.80
C ASP A 87 12.79 -3.92 -3.57
N LEU A 88 11.83 -3.01 -3.62
CA LEU A 88 11.55 -2.09 -2.53
C LEU A 88 10.05 -1.85 -2.37
N SER A 89 9.67 -1.47 -1.15
CA SER A 89 8.33 -1.01 -0.84
C SER A 89 8.01 0.30 -1.58
N ASP A 90 6.81 0.36 -2.17
CA ASP A 90 6.32 1.55 -2.86
C ASP A 90 6.19 2.76 -1.91
N ASP A 91 6.36 3.97 -2.47
CA ASP A 91 6.37 5.23 -1.72
C ASP A 91 5.06 5.47 -0.97
N PHE A 92 3.92 5.10 -1.55
CA PHE A 92 2.63 5.24 -0.88
C PHE A 92 2.54 4.30 0.32
N PHE A 93 2.98 3.05 0.18
CA PHE A 93 3.04 2.11 1.29
C PHE A 93 4.02 2.56 2.39
N THR A 94 5.21 3.03 2.02
CA THR A 94 6.18 3.57 2.98
C THR A 94 5.61 4.78 3.73
N CYS A 95 5.00 5.74 3.02
CA CYS A 95 4.33 6.88 3.64
C CYS A 95 3.17 6.44 4.55
N PHE A 96 2.36 5.47 4.12
CA PHE A 96 1.25 4.94 4.91
C PHE A 96 1.73 4.38 6.25
N VAL A 97 2.79 3.57 6.23
CA VAL A 97 3.38 2.99 7.45
C VAL A 97 3.91 4.09 8.38
N ILE A 98 4.68 5.05 7.85
CA ILE A 98 5.24 6.16 8.64
C ILE A 98 4.13 7.01 9.26
N ASN A 99 3.11 7.38 8.47
CA ASN A 99 1.97 8.14 8.96
C ASN A 99 1.20 7.37 10.04
N THR A 100 1.05 6.05 9.89
CA THR A 100 0.41 5.20 10.90
C THR A 100 1.17 5.24 12.22
N ILE A 101 2.50 5.21 12.18
CA ILE A 101 3.35 5.32 13.38
C ILE A 101 3.14 6.66 14.08
N TYR A 102 3.12 7.77 13.33
CA TYR A 102 2.90 9.11 13.89
C TYR A 102 1.49 9.31 14.44
N LEU A 103 0.45 8.80 13.75
CA LEU A 103 -0.93 8.96 14.19
C LEU A 103 -1.21 8.25 15.51
N ASN A 104 -0.64 7.07 15.68
CA ASN A 104 -0.90 6.19 16.83
C ASN A 104 0.22 6.24 17.88
N ASN A 105 1.23 7.08 17.70
CA ASN A 105 2.40 7.20 18.60
C ASN A 105 3.11 5.86 18.88
N TYR A 106 3.20 4.98 17.89
CA TYR A 106 3.82 3.66 18.03
C TYR A 106 5.32 3.77 18.34
N GLN A 107 5.79 2.91 19.25
CA GLN A 107 7.19 2.93 19.71
C GLN A 107 7.94 1.67 19.30
N ASN A 108 7.30 0.51 19.44
CA ASN A 108 7.93 -0.78 19.21
C ASN A 108 7.48 -1.35 17.87
N ILE A 109 8.33 -1.25 16.85
CA ILE A 109 8.03 -1.75 15.51
C ILE A 109 8.80 -3.05 15.26
N TYR A 110 8.10 -4.07 14.79
CA TYR A 110 8.65 -5.29 14.22
C TYR A 110 8.44 -5.31 12.71
N LEU A 111 9.48 -5.64 11.96
CA LEU A 111 9.44 -5.74 10.51
C LEU A 111 10.09 -7.04 10.03
N GLU A 112 9.38 -7.83 9.24
CA GLU A 112 9.95 -8.85 8.37
C GLU A 112 9.89 -8.35 6.94
N ASP A 113 11.05 -8.25 6.30
CA ASP A 113 11.17 -7.89 4.90
C ASP A 113 12.48 -8.48 4.34
N SER A 114 12.48 -8.75 3.04
CA SER A 114 13.60 -9.26 2.26
C SER A 114 14.86 -8.39 2.38
N ASN A 115 14.69 -7.07 2.52
CA ASN A 115 15.75 -6.09 2.67
C ASN A 115 15.41 -5.03 3.73
N ASN A 116 16.36 -4.14 4.03
CA ASN A 116 16.22 -3.16 5.09
C ASN A 116 15.68 -1.78 4.65
N TYR A 117 15.25 -1.59 3.40
CA TYR A 117 14.83 -0.27 2.91
C TYR A 117 13.67 0.32 3.74
N LEU A 118 12.60 -0.47 3.96
CA LEU A 118 11.46 -0.01 4.75
C LEU A 118 11.86 0.20 6.22
N GLY A 119 12.69 -0.69 6.76
CA GLY A 119 13.20 -0.56 8.13
C GLY A 119 14.01 0.72 8.34
N LEU A 120 14.91 1.05 7.40
CA LEU A 120 15.67 2.29 7.41
C LEU A 120 14.78 3.50 7.23
N SER A 121 13.79 3.43 6.34
CA SER A 121 12.82 4.50 6.11
C SER A 121 12.04 4.81 7.39
N ILE A 122 11.52 3.78 8.06
CA ILE A 122 10.82 3.95 9.33
C ILE A 122 11.75 4.52 10.39
N SER A 123 12.91 3.90 10.64
CA SER A 123 13.79 4.31 11.73
C SER A 123 14.31 5.73 11.57
N ASN A 124 14.68 6.13 10.34
CA ASN A 124 15.24 7.45 10.08
C ASN A 124 14.19 8.57 10.04
N LEU A 125 12.99 8.28 9.52
CA LEU A 125 11.92 9.28 9.40
C LEU A 125 11.07 9.39 10.66
N THR A 126 10.98 8.34 11.49
CA THR A 126 10.20 8.39 12.75
C THR A 126 11.07 8.54 14.01
N LYS A 127 12.38 8.32 13.88
CA LYS A 127 13.34 8.22 14.99
C LYS A 127 12.95 7.16 16.03
N LYS A 128 12.28 6.08 15.59
CA LYS A 128 11.89 4.93 16.42
C LYS A 128 12.80 3.73 16.19
N ASN A 129 12.88 2.87 17.21
CA ASN A 129 13.55 1.58 17.08
C ASN A 129 12.72 0.65 16.20
N VAL A 130 13.35 0.08 15.19
CA VAL A 130 12.75 -0.93 14.33
C VAL A 130 13.52 -2.22 14.55
N HIS A 131 12.84 -3.26 15.02
CA HIS A 131 13.39 -4.59 15.12
C HIS A 131 13.10 -5.34 13.83
N TRP A 132 14.13 -5.58 13.03
CA TRP A 132 14.02 -6.11 11.68
C TRP A 132 14.55 -7.55 11.61
N ASN A 133 13.73 -8.41 11.03
CA ASN A 133 14.09 -9.77 10.66
C ASN A 133 14.19 -9.85 9.13
N GLY A 134 15.40 -9.98 8.63
CA GLY A 134 15.67 -10.06 7.20
C GLY A 134 17.15 -10.29 6.90
N LYS A 135 17.46 -10.42 5.60
CA LYS A 135 18.82 -10.70 5.16
C LYS A 135 19.64 -9.42 5.13
N GLU A 136 20.60 -9.33 6.03
CA GLU A 136 21.54 -8.21 6.09
C GLU A 136 22.57 -8.27 4.96
N ASP A 137 22.68 -7.17 4.22
CA ASP A 137 23.74 -6.93 3.23
C ASP A 137 24.68 -5.84 3.75
N LEU A 138 25.76 -6.26 4.40
CA LEU A 138 26.77 -5.37 4.98
C LEU A 138 27.46 -4.50 3.91
N SER A 139 27.62 -5.02 2.68
CA SER A 139 28.28 -4.29 1.61
C SER A 139 27.40 -3.16 1.10
N LEU A 140 26.11 -3.43 0.94
CA LEU A 140 25.10 -2.43 0.60
C LEU A 140 24.99 -1.36 1.71
N ASN A 141 24.93 -1.78 2.98
CA ASN A 141 24.87 -0.86 4.13
C ASN A 141 26.06 0.10 4.16
N LYS A 142 27.27 -0.41 3.90
CA LYS A 142 28.49 0.41 3.82
C LYS A 142 28.40 1.45 2.71
N LYS A 143 27.99 1.05 1.49
CA LYS A 143 27.82 1.97 0.35
C LYS A 143 26.79 3.07 0.62
N ILE A 144 25.68 2.71 1.28
CA ILE A 144 24.66 3.67 1.69
C ILE A 144 25.26 4.66 2.70
N LYS A 145 25.94 4.18 3.74
CA LYS A 145 26.53 5.03 4.77
C LYS A 145 27.63 5.96 4.24
N GLU A 146 28.41 5.50 3.25
CA GLU A 146 29.41 6.32 2.55
C GLU A 146 28.76 7.41 1.68
N SER A 147 27.64 7.09 1.01
CA SER A 147 26.92 8.04 0.14
C SER A 147 26.02 9.01 0.89
N PHE A 148 25.49 8.57 2.04
CA PHE A 148 24.50 9.27 2.87
C PHE A 148 24.87 9.11 4.35
N PRO A 149 25.90 9.85 4.85
CA PRO A 149 26.39 9.74 6.22
C PRO A 149 25.36 10.04 7.30
N GLU A 150 24.33 10.82 6.98
CA GLU A 150 23.21 11.21 7.85
C GLU A 150 22.26 10.04 8.17
N ILE A 151 22.27 8.96 7.39
CA ILE A 151 21.42 7.80 7.64
C ILE A 151 21.93 7.04 8.87
N ASP A 152 21.06 6.92 9.86
CA ASP A 152 21.32 6.20 11.09
C ASP A 152 20.86 4.74 10.97
N PHE A 153 21.79 3.83 11.18
CA PHE A 153 21.56 2.38 11.21
C PHE A 153 21.36 1.86 12.64
N LEU A 154 21.70 2.63 13.68
CA LEU A 154 21.66 2.20 15.08
C LEU A 154 20.22 1.92 15.54
N LEU A 155 19.25 2.64 14.99
CA LEU A 155 17.83 2.47 15.28
C LEU A 155 17.21 1.28 14.54
N LEU A 156 17.94 0.63 13.62
CA LEU A 156 17.51 -0.60 12.95
C LEU A 156 18.22 -1.79 13.58
N LYS A 157 17.52 -2.50 14.46
CA LYS A 157 18.07 -3.63 15.22
C LYS A 157 17.71 -4.93 14.54
N LYS A 158 18.70 -5.70 14.12
CA LYS A 158 18.47 -7.03 13.56
C LYS A 158 18.07 -8.01 14.65
N ILE A 159 17.02 -8.79 14.41
CA ILE A 159 16.57 -9.87 15.28
C ILE A 159 16.09 -11.07 14.45
N ASP A 160 16.14 -12.27 15.02
CA ASP A 160 15.77 -13.50 14.29
C ASP A 160 14.27 -13.80 14.33
N LYS A 161 13.58 -13.34 15.38
CA LYS A 161 12.14 -13.58 15.59
C LYS A 161 11.52 -12.57 16.53
N LEU A 162 10.23 -12.33 16.37
CA LEU A 162 9.42 -11.55 17.29
C LEU A 162 9.40 -12.18 18.68
N ASN A 163 9.89 -11.44 19.69
CA ASN A 163 10.02 -11.89 21.08
C ASN A 163 9.70 -10.78 22.10
N PHE A 164 9.05 -9.70 21.67
CA PHE A 164 8.66 -8.56 22.49
C PHE A 164 7.27 -8.08 22.08
N VAL A 165 6.62 -7.27 22.92
CA VAL A 165 5.32 -6.68 22.58
C VAL A 165 5.52 -5.51 21.61
N ALA A 166 4.99 -5.64 20.40
CA ALA A 166 5.08 -4.66 19.34
C ALA A 166 3.76 -3.91 19.15
N ASP A 167 3.85 -2.61 18.88
CA ASP A 167 2.72 -1.78 18.50
C ASP A 167 2.39 -1.90 17.01
N LEU A 168 3.42 -2.16 16.20
CA LEU A 168 3.27 -2.36 14.77
C LEU A 168 4.10 -3.58 14.37
N VAL A 169 3.43 -4.57 13.80
CA VAL A 169 4.04 -5.78 13.25
C VAL A 169 3.82 -5.76 11.75
N ILE A 170 4.88 -5.76 10.96
CA ILE A 170 4.81 -5.73 9.50
C ILE A 170 5.48 -6.99 8.97
N LEU A 171 4.72 -7.83 8.28
CA LEU A 171 5.19 -9.10 7.74
C LEU A 171 5.08 -9.05 6.21
N LEU A 172 6.22 -8.80 5.55
CA LEU A 172 6.34 -8.75 4.09
C LEU A 172 7.12 -9.98 3.59
N ASP A 173 6.88 -10.34 2.33
CA ASP A 173 7.53 -11.48 1.67
C ASP A 173 7.43 -12.81 2.46
N THR A 174 6.37 -12.97 3.25
CA THR A 174 6.16 -14.21 4.01
C THR A 174 5.67 -15.33 3.11
N LYS A 175 6.36 -16.48 3.15
CA LYS A 175 5.93 -17.71 2.46
C LYS A 175 4.94 -18.54 3.27
N THR A 176 4.71 -18.18 4.52
CA THR A 176 3.80 -18.83 5.47
C THR A 176 2.35 -18.49 5.19
N ASP A 177 1.43 -19.36 5.60
CA ASP A 177 0.00 -19.12 5.47
C ASP A 177 -0.46 -17.98 6.39
N LEU A 178 -1.58 -17.34 6.03
CA LEU A 178 -2.18 -16.26 6.82
C LEU A 178 -2.44 -16.68 8.27
N ASN A 179 -2.93 -17.90 8.49
CA ASN A 179 -3.23 -18.42 9.83
C ASN A 179 -1.96 -18.46 10.70
N ASP A 180 -0.88 -19.02 10.16
CA ASP A 180 0.40 -19.16 10.87
C ASP A 180 1.03 -17.79 11.17
N ASN A 181 0.93 -16.86 10.21
CA ASN A 181 1.41 -15.49 10.39
C ASN A 181 0.69 -14.76 11.54
N ILE A 182 -0.62 -14.96 11.66
CA ILE A 182 -1.40 -14.38 12.76
C ILE A 182 -1.06 -15.08 14.07
N ALA A 183 -1.09 -16.42 14.09
CA ALA A 183 -0.82 -17.22 15.29
C ALA A 183 0.54 -16.89 15.93
N ARG A 184 1.59 -16.70 15.13
CA ARG A 184 2.93 -16.37 15.63
C ARG A 184 3.08 -14.94 16.13
N SER A 185 2.18 -14.03 15.77
CA SER A 185 2.33 -12.59 16.01
C SER A 185 1.32 -12.00 16.97
N VAL A 186 0.09 -12.54 17.01
CA VAL A 186 -1.05 -11.95 17.72
C VAL A 186 -0.83 -11.79 19.22
N ASN A 187 -0.11 -12.73 19.84
CA ASN A 187 0.21 -12.70 21.27
C ASN A 187 1.24 -11.61 21.62
N TYR A 188 2.04 -11.20 20.64
CA TYR A 188 3.04 -10.13 20.78
C TYR A 188 2.50 -8.79 20.31
N LEU A 189 1.26 -8.71 19.82
CA LEU A 189 0.67 -7.44 19.39
C LEU A 189 0.12 -6.68 20.60
N SER A 190 0.44 -5.40 20.74
CA SER A 190 -0.14 -4.55 21.80
C SER A 190 -1.65 -4.41 21.62
N SER A 191 -2.37 -3.97 22.67
CA SER A 191 -3.83 -3.84 22.65
C SER A 191 -4.32 -2.93 21.52
N ASN A 192 -3.61 -1.83 21.29
CA ASN A 192 -3.88 -0.86 20.21
C ASN A 192 -2.98 -1.09 18.98
N GLY A 193 -2.32 -2.25 18.91
CA GLY A 193 -1.36 -2.56 17.87
C GLY A 193 -2.02 -2.97 16.55
N ILE A 194 -1.29 -2.76 15.47
CA ILE A 194 -1.69 -3.18 14.11
C ILE A 194 -0.70 -4.22 13.58
N LEU A 195 -1.24 -5.27 12.98
CA LEU A 195 -0.52 -6.27 12.22
C LEU A 195 -0.79 -6.07 10.72
N ILE A 196 0.26 -5.85 9.94
CA ILE A 196 0.22 -5.69 8.48
C ILE A 196 0.85 -6.94 7.86
N ILE A 197 0.11 -7.66 7.03
CA ILE A 197 0.59 -8.86 6.34
C ILE A 197 0.47 -8.65 4.83
N GLU A 198 1.54 -8.93 4.09
CA GLU A 198 1.48 -8.94 2.63
C GLU A 198 0.64 -10.12 2.11
N ASN A 199 -0.36 -9.84 1.28
CA ASN A 199 -1.26 -10.83 0.70
C ASN A 199 -0.71 -11.37 -0.63
N ASN A 200 0.47 -12.00 -0.59
CA ASN A 200 1.12 -12.57 -1.78
C ASN A 200 0.31 -13.72 -2.41
N GLN A 201 -0.46 -14.45 -1.60
CA GLN A 201 -1.31 -15.55 -2.07
C GLN A 201 -2.65 -15.09 -2.66
N ASN A 202 -2.92 -13.78 -2.68
CA ASN A 202 -4.18 -13.20 -3.17
C ASN A 202 -5.43 -13.83 -2.53
N TYR A 203 -5.39 -14.07 -1.23
CA TYR A 203 -6.52 -14.59 -0.48
C TYR A 203 -7.76 -13.72 -0.71
N LYS A 204 -8.91 -14.38 -0.89
CA LYS A 204 -10.20 -13.71 -1.03
C LYS A 204 -10.64 -13.11 0.31
N ALA A 205 -11.35 -11.98 0.26
CA ALA A 205 -11.87 -11.30 1.45
C ALA A 205 -12.66 -12.22 2.39
N LYS A 206 -13.44 -13.18 1.86
CA LYS A 206 -14.20 -14.16 2.66
C LYS A 206 -13.28 -15.03 3.53
N PHE A 207 -12.16 -15.49 2.98
CA PHE A 207 -11.18 -16.30 3.72
C PHE A 207 -10.45 -15.45 4.76
N ILE A 208 -9.99 -14.25 4.37
CA ILE A 208 -9.32 -13.31 5.28
C ILE A 208 -10.21 -13.00 6.48
N LYS A 209 -11.50 -12.71 6.24
CA LYS A 209 -12.50 -12.47 7.29
C LYS A 209 -12.61 -13.65 8.26
N GLN A 210 -12.71 -14.86 7.73
CA GLN A 210 -12.88 -16.07 8.53
C GLN A 210 -11.68 -16.29 9.46
N VAL A 211 -10.46 -16.16 8.94
CA VAL A 211 -9.23 -16.31 9.72
C VAL A 211 -9.10 -15.17 10.74
N ALA A 212 -9.32 -13.91 10.35
CA ALA A 212 -9.24 -12.79 11.29
C ALA A 212 -10.21 -12.96 12.47
N MET A 213 -11.45 -13.38 12.20
CA MET A 213 -12.46 -13.61 13.24
C MET A 213 -12.10 -14.75 14.19
N SER A 214 -11.43 -15.81 13.74
CA SER A 214 -11.00 -16.89 14.63
C SER A 214 -9.95 -16.45 15.66
N PHE A 215 -9.24 -15.35 15.40
CA PHE A 215 -8.31 -14.70 16.34
C PHE A 215 -8.91 -13.47 17.05
N ASN A 216 -10.22 -13.22 16.91
CA ASN A 216 -10.89 -12.02 17.42
C ASN A 216 -10.24 -10.71 16.93
N LEU A 217 -9.88 -10.67 15.64
CA LEU A 217 -9.28 -9.51 14.99
C LEU A 217 -10.27 -8.83 14.03
N ARG A 218 -10.22 -7.51 13.98
CA ARG A 218 -10.78 -6.71 12.89
C ARG A 218 -9.81 -6.73 11.72
N TYR A 219 -10.32 -6.69 10.50
CA TYR A 219 -9.49 -6.73 9.30
C TYR A 219 -9.91 -5.66 8.28
N GLU A 220 -8.93 -5.21 7.51
CA GLU A 220 -9.10 -4.39 6.32
C GLU A 220 -8.09 -4.84 5.25
N THR A 221 -8.43 -4.68 3.98
CA THR A 221 -7.51 -4.99 2.87
C THR A 221 -7.22 -3.74 2.07
N LEU A 222 -5.95 -3.40 1.91
CA LEU A 222 -5.50 -2.25 1.14
C LEU A 222 -4.64 -2.70 -0.05
N LYS A 223 -4.67 -1.92 -1.12
CA LYS A 223 -3.86 -2.14 -2.32
C LYS A 223 -2.98 -0.92 -2.61
N PHE A 224 -1.68 -1.14 -2.64
CA PHE A 224 -0.63 -0.16 -2.92
C PHE A 224 0.11 -0.56 -4.18
N LYS A 225 -0.29 -0.03 -5.35
CA LYS A 225 0.33 -0.30 -6.67
C LYS A 225 0.59 -1.81 -6.94
N ASN A 226 1.76 -2.32 -6.56
CA ASN A 226 2.22 -3.71 -6.71
C ASN A 226 2.04 -4.59 -5.46
N LYS A 227 1.64 -4.04 -4.31
CA LYS A 227 1.43 -4.76 -3.05
C LYS A 227 -0.04 -4.77 -2.65
N ASN A 228 -0.52 -5.91 -2.20
CA ASN A 228 -1.80 -6.04 -1.50
C ASN A 228 -1.47 -6.38 -0.05
N VAL A 229 -2.07 -5.69 0.92
CA VAL A 229 -1.83 -5.95 2.34
C VAL A 229 -3.13 -6.16 3.08
N ILE A 230 -3.06 -6.98 4.12
CA ILE A 230 -4.12 -7.22 5.09
C ILE A 230 -3.71 -6.50 6.37
N LEU A 231 -4.53 -5.56 6.82
CA LEU A 231 -4.41 -4.92 8.12
C LEU A 231 -5.26 -5.68 9.11
N LEU A 232 -4.70 -5.96 10.29
CA LEU A 232 -5.36 -6.66 11.38
C LEU A 232 -5.16 -5.87 12.67
N ALA A 233 -6.20 -5.74 13.47
CA ALA A 233 -6.14 -5.08 14.77
C ALA A 233 -7.00 -5.83 15.78
N LYS A 234 -6.63 -5.80 17.06
CA LYS A 234 -7.45 -6.42 18.12
C LYS A 234 -8.83 -5.78 18.19
N ASN A 235 -9.84 -6.61 18.46
CA ASN A 235 -11.22 -6.19 18.55
C ASN A 235 -11.55 -5.68 19.97
N ASN A 236 -11.03 -4.51 20.32
CA ASN A 236 -11.17 -3.92 21.65
C ASN A 236 -12.39 -3.00 21.78
N ILE A 237 -13.45 -3.22 20.98
CA ILE A 237 -14.63 -2.34 20.96
C ILE A 237 -15.26 -2.21 22.37
N LYS A 238 -15.17 -3.25 23.20
CA LYS A 238 -15.70 -3.22 24.56
C LYS A 238 -14.86 -2.35 25.52
N GLU A 239 -13.53 -2.47 25.48
CA GLU A 239 -12.60 -1.66 26.29
C GLU A 239 -12.64 -0.18 25.90
N ILE A 240 -12.74 0.14 24.59
CA ILE A 240 -12.80 1.52 24.10
C ILE A 240 -14.11 2.22 24.53
N LEU A 241 -15.20 1.48 24.72
CA LEU A 241 -16.47 2.02 25.22
C LEU A 241 -16.40 2.25 26.74
N GLU A 242 -15.78 1.35 27.49
CA GLU A 242 -15.59 1.46 28.94
C GLU A 242 -14.59 2.58 29.32
N GLU A 243 -13.52 2.81 28.54
CA GLU A 243 -12.61 3.95 28.71
C GLU A 243 -13.30 5.29 28.43
N LYS A 244 -14.15 5.36 27.40
CA LYS A 244 -14.93 6.58 27.11
C LYS A 244 -15.94 6.89 28.21
N GLU A 245 -16.65 5.88 28.72
CA GLU A 245 -17.62 6.06 29.81
C GLU A 245 -16.93 6.54 31.10
N SER A 246 -15.75 6.01 31.43
CA SER A 246 -14.97 6.44 32.60
C SER A 246 -14.39 7.85 32.48
N GLU A 247 -14.01 8.31 31.28
CA GLU A 247 -13.63 9.71 31.04
C GLU A 247 -14.81 10.69 31.16
N THR A 248 -16.03 10.27 30.77
CA THR A 248 -17.24 11.11 30.91
C THR A 248 -17.80 11.18 32.34
N HIS A 249 -17.43 10.27 33.23
CA HIS A 249 -17.88 10.26 34.62
C HIS A 249 -16.79 10.66 35.63
N GLY A 250 -15.59 11.00 35.14
CA GLY A 250 -14.47 11.52 35.94
C GLY A 250 -14.34 13.06 35.96
N ARG A 251 -15.40 13.81 35.66
CA ARG A 251 -15.45 15.28 35.80
C ARG A 251 -16.59 15.73 36.70
#